data_AF-A0A151TVJ6-F1
#
_entry.id   AF-A0A151TVJ6-F1
#
_cell.length_a   1.000
_cell.length_b   1.000
_cell.length_c   1.000
_cell.angle_alpha   90.00
_cell.angle_beta   90.00
_cell.angle_gamma   90.00
#
_symmetry.space_group_name_H-M   'P 1'
#
loop_
_entity.id
_entity.type
_entity.pdbx_description
1 polymer ?
#
loop_
_entity_poly.entity_id
_entity_poly.type
_entity_poly.pdbx_seq_one_letter_code
_entity_poly.pdbx_strand_id
1 'polypeptide(L)'
;LPWLVLGDFNEIMLSTECRGGRFSTARASQFLEVLNDCNLLDMRAKGLRFTWYRNQRGVVLAKRLDRAVCNVVWQAMFLEAYVENLCRVYSDHCPLLLRHGGSRDKAQDRPFWFQAAWATHKGFERIVREAWGRSVVTGCSCRCHQV
;
A
#
# COMPACT_ATOMS: atom_id res chain seq x y z
N LEU A 1 -15.03 1.34 -19.41
CA LEU A 1 -13.60 0.98 -19.27
C LEU A 1 -13.39 0.26 -17.94
N PRO A 2 -12.52 -0.76 -17.86
CA PRO A 2 -12.10 -1.33 -16.57
C PRO A 2 -11.19 -0.34 -15.84
N TRP A 3 -11.49 -0.03 -14.57
CA TRP A 3 -10.62 0.83 -13.77
C TRP A 3 -10.67 0.48 -12.28
N LEU A 4 -9.57 0.82 -11.61
CA LEU A 4 -9.32 0.61 -10.20
C LEU A 4 -8.64 1.86 -9.62
N VAL A 5 -9.01 2.22 -8.41
CA VAL A 5 -8.37 3.27 -7.61
C VAL A 5 -7.75 2.62 -6.40
N LEU A 6 -6.48 2.92 -6.13
CA LEU A 6 -5.76 2.43 -4.97
C LEU A 6 -5.02 3.59 -4.33
N GLY A 7 -5.18 3.76 -3.02
CA GLY A 7 -4.51 4.82 -2.27
C GLY A 7 -5.17 5.13 -0.94
N ASP A 8 -4.75 6.24 -0.35
CA ASP A 8 -5.27 6.80 0.89
C ASP A 8 -6.53 7.65 0.62
N PHE A 9 -7.68 7.18 1.09
CA PHE A 9 -8.95 7.90 0.98
C PHE A 9 -9.20 8.83 2.18
N ASN A 10 -8.41 8.71 3.25
CA ASN A 10 -8.63 9.39 4.53
C ASN A 10 -10.02 9.20 5.15
N GLU A 11 -10.76 8.16 4.73
CA GLU A 11 -12.11 7.86 5.19
C GLU A 11 -12.32 6.39 5.60
N ILE A 12 -13.27 6.17 6.50
CA ILE A 12 -13.68 4.85 7.00
C ILE A 12 -15.17 4.62 6.76
N MET A 13 -15.55 3.40 6.38
CA MET A 13 -16.94 3.03 6.07
C MET A 13 -17.64 2.42 7.28
N LEU A 14 -16.90 1.77 8.18
CA LEU A 14 -17.45 1.06 9.34
C LEU A 14 -16.74 1.47 10.63
N SER A 15 -17.48 1.44 11.75
CA SER A 15 -16.89 1.68 13.07
C SER A 15 -15.76 0.69 13.39
N THR A 16 -15.86 -0.53 12.87
CA THR A 16 -14.87 -1.60 13.00
C THR A 16 -13.56 -1.35 12.26
N GLU A 17 -13.52 -0.33 11.41
CA GLU A 17 -12.32 0.15 10.72
C GLU A 17 -11.59 1.24 11.51
N CYS A 18 -12.02 1.53 12.74
CA CYS A 18 -11.35 2.44 13.68
C CYS A 18 -11.12 1.76 15.03
N ARG A 19 -9.95 2.04 15.63
CA ARG A 19 -9.63 1.64 17.01
C ARG A 19 -9.07 2.84 17.78
N GLY A 20 -9.61 3.07 18.97
CA GLY A 20 -9.17 4.12 19.90
C GLY A 20 -9.51 5.55 19.46
N GLY A 21 -10.07 5.74 18.26
CA GLY A 21 -10.45 7.04 17.72
C GLY A 21 -11.96 7.22 17.57
N ARG A 22 -12.37 8.37 17.03
CA ARG A 22 -13.78 8.70 16.76
C ARG A 22 -14.20 8.18 15.39
N PHE A 23 -15.32 7.46 15.35
CA PHE A 23 -16.06 7.12 14.14
C PHE A 23 -17.15 8.18 13.91
N SER A 24 -17.33 8.61 12.66
CA SER A 24 -18.40 9.52 12.26
C SER A 24 -19.29 8.81 11.24
N THR A 25 -20.51 8.47 11.65
CA THR A 25 -21.50 7.83 10.77
C THR A 25 -21.81 8.71 9.56
N ALA A 26 -21.90 10.03 9.73
CA ALA A 26 -22.18 10.95 8.63
C ALA A 26 -21.08 10.92 7.54
N ARG A 27 -19.81 10.93 7.94
CA ARG A 27 -18.69 10.83 6.97
C ARG A 27 -18.65 9.46 6.30
N ALA A 28 -18.90 8.40 7.06
CA ALA A 28 -18.96 7.05 6.52
C ALA A 28 -20.08 6.90 5.46
N SER A 29 -21.27 7.47 5.73
CA SER A 29 -22.39 7.49 4.77
C SER A 29 -22.03 8.27 3.51
N GLN A 30 -21.47 9.46 3.63
CA GLN A 30 -21.04 10.27 2.47
C GLN A 30 -20.00 9.53 1.63
N PHE A 31 -19.03 8.87 2.28
CA PHE A 31 -18.02 8.12 1.55
C PHE A 31 -18.61 6.91 0.83
N LEU A 32 -19.55 6.20 1.45
CA LEU A 32 -20.29 5.11 0.82
C LEU A 32 -21.12 5.59 -0.39
N GLU A 33 -21.78 6.75 -0.28
CA GLU A 33 -22.50 7.38 -1.38
C GLU A 33 -21.58 7.66 -2.58
N VAL A 34 -20.40 8.24 -2.35
CA VAL A 34 -19.42 8.50 -3.42
C VAL A 34 -18.98 7.20 -4.12
N LEU A 35 -18.74 6.13 -3.36
CA LEU A 35 -18.39 4.83 -3.96
C LEU A 35 -19.54 4.27 -4.79
N ASN A 36 -20.77 4.39 -4.30
CA ASN A 36 -21.97 3.94 -5.01
C ASN A 36 -22.21 4.75 -6.30
N ASP A 37 -22.11 6.07 -6.25
CA ASP A 37 -22.28 6.96 -7.41
C ASP A 37 -21.25 6.64 -8.51
N CYS A 38 -20.05 6.23 -8.10
CA CYS A 38 -18.98 5.82 -9.00
C CYS A 38 -19.05 4.34 -9.41
N ASN A 39 -20.04 3.57 -8.91
CA ASN A 39 -20.17 2.12 -9.10
C ASN A 39 -18.88 1.35 -8.74
N LEU A 40 -18.26 1.74 -7.63
CA LEU A 40 -17.02 1.20 -7.12
C LEU A 40 -17.25 0.21 -5.99
N LEU A 41 -16.52 -0.90 -6.04
CA LEU A 41 -16.56 -1.99 -5.07
C LEU A 41 -15.24 -2.05 -4.31
N ASP A 42 -15.30 -2.11 -2.96
CA ASP A 42 -14.12 -2.36 -2.11
C ASP A 42 -13.63 -3.80 -2.32
N MET A 43 -12.40 -3.95 -2.80
CA MET A 43 -11.79 -5.25 -3.08
C MET A 43 -11.46 -6.06 -1.81
N ARG A 44 -11.50 -5.43 -0.63
CA ARG A 44 -11.10 -5.97 0.68
C ARG A 44 -9.68 -6.55 0.70
N ALA A 45 -8.85 -6.02 1.59
CA ALA A 45 -7.49 -6.51 1.73
C ALA A 45 -7.39 -7.71 2.69
N LYS A 46 -6.49 -8.64 2.38
CA LYS A 46 -6.00 -9.70 3.28
C LYS A 46 -4.91 -9.14 4.20
N GLY A 47 -4.67 -9.82 5.32
CA GLY A 47 -3.59 -9.48 6.25
C GLY A 47 -4.04 -8.49 7.34
N LEU A 48 -3.24 -7.43 7.55
CA LEU A 48 -3.48 -6.47 8.64
C LEU A 48 -4.83 -5.78 8.47
N ARG A 49 -5.60 -5.65 9.56
CA ARG A 49 -6.94 -5.05 9.54
C ARG A 49 -6.93 -3.54 9.26
N PHE A 50 -5.94 -2.83 9.81
CA PHE A 50 -5.82 -1.38 9.70
C PHE A 50 -4.64 -1.05 8.79
N THR A 51 -4.73 0.09 8.11
CA THR A 51 -3.68 0.56 7.21
C THR A 51 -2.96 1.77 7.75
N TRP A 52 -3.46 2.39 8.82
CA TRP A 52 -2.83 3.53 9.47
C TRP A 52 -2.78 3.32 10.97
N TYR A 53 -1.67 3.71 11.60
CA TYR A 53 -1.46 3.58 13.03
C TYR A 53 -0.70 4.78 13.60
N ARG A 54 -1.16 5.28 14.73
CA ARG A 54 -0.47 6.33 15.48
C ARG A 54 -0.50 6.04 16.96
N ASN A 55 0.63 6.24 17.64
CA ASN A 55 0.67 6.23 19.09
C ASN A 55 0.46 7.66 19.60
N GLN A 56 -0.54 7.86 20.44
CA GLN A 56 -0.77 9.10 21.16
C GLN A 56 -0.75 8.80 22.66
N ARG A 57 0.32 9.24 23.35
CA ARG A 57 0.47 9.14 24.81
C ARG A 57 0.20 7.72 25.35
N GLY A 58 0.69 6.69 24.65
CA GLY A 58 0.51 5.28 25.05
C GLY A 58 -0.76 4.62 24.51
N VAL A 59 -1.68 5.39 23.92
CA VAL A 59 -2.87 4.85 23.24
C VAL A 59 -2.57 4.65 21.76
N VAL A 60 -2.73 3.42 21.27
CA VAL A 60 -2.57 3.10 19.85
C VAL A 60 -3.88 3.35 19.10
N LEU A 61 -3.92 4.45 18.36
CA LEU A 61 -4.94 4.72 17.37
C LEU A 61 -4.67 3.92 16.09
N ALA A 62 -5.71 3.35 15.50
CA ALA A 62 -5.60 2.66 14.21
C ALA A 62 -6.83 2.90 13.35
N LYS A 63 -6.63 3.03 12.04
CA LYS A 63 -7.70 3.23 11.05
C LYS A 63 -7.39 2.48 9.74
N ARG A 64 -8.42 2.08 8.99
CA ARG A 64 -8.27 1.60 7.60
C ARG A 64 -8.56 2.76 6.65
N LEU A 65 -7.52 3.55 6.33
CA LEU A 65 -7.63 4.75 5.48
C LEU A 65 -7.32 4.44 4.00
N ASP A 66 -6.46 3.45 3.77
CA ASP A 66 -5.99 3.05 2.46
C ASP A 66 -6.84 1.90 1.93
N ARG A 67 -7.27 2.00 0.66
CA ARG A 67 -8.13 0.99 0.01
C ARG A 67 -7.76 0.78 -1.45
N ALA A 68 -8.18 -0.36 -1.99
CA ALA A 68 -8.37 -0.50 -3.44
C ALA A 68 -9.86 -0.70 -3.71
N VAL A 69 -10.40 0.10 -4.61
CA VAL A 69 -11.78 0.04 -5.07
C VAL A 69 -11.78 -0.07 -6.59
N CYS A 70 -12.69 -0.86 -7.16
CA CYS A 70 -12.72 -1.09 -8.60
C CYS A 70 -14.14 -1.15 -9.12
N ASN A 71 -14.34 -0.86 -10.40
CA ASN A 71 -15.65 -1.07 -11.01
C ASN A 71 -15.86 -2.53 -11.39
N VAL A 72 -17.12 -2.92 -11.60
CA VAL A 72 -17.51 -4.31 -11.94
C VAL A 72 -16.79 -4.85 -13.18
N VAL A 73 -16.50 -3.98 -14.15
CA VAL A 73 -15.82 -4.37 -15.40
C VAL A 73 -14.36 -4.77 -15.13
N TRP A 74 -13.67 -4.05 -14.23
CA TRP A 74 -12.32 -4.41 -13.80
C TRP A 74 -12.33 -5.71 -12.99
N GLN A 75 -13.26 -5.86 -12.05
CA GLN A 75 -13.37 -7.07 -11.23
C GLN A 75 -13.61 -8.32 -12.09
N ALA A 76 -14.48 -8.23 -13.10
CA ALA A 76 -14.75 -9.33 -14.03
C ALA A 76 -13.52 -9.70 -14.89
N MET A 77 -12.65 -8.74 -15.18
CA MET A 77 -11.42 -8.97 -15.95
C MET A 77 -10.31 -9.62 -15.10
N PHE A 78 -10.26 -9.34 -13.81
CA PHE A 78 -9.20 -9.77 -12.90
C PHE A 78 -9.75 -10.56 -11.70
N LEU A 79 -10.44 -11.68 -11.96
CA LEU A 79 -11.15 -12.47 -10.94
C LEU A 79 -10.24 -13.00 -9.81
N GLU A 80 -8.98 -13.28 -10.11
CA GLU A 80 -7.99 -13.75 -9.13
C GLU A 80 -7.26 -12.62 -8.41
N ALA A 81 -7.56 -11.35 -8.74
CA ALA A 81 -6.88 -10.24 -8.11
C ALA A 81 -7.32 -10.04 -6.66
N TYR A 82 -6.37 -9.71 -5.81
CA TYR A 82 -6.62 -9.42 -4.40
C TYR A 82 -5.62 -8.42 -3.86
N VAL A 83 -5.96 -7.81 -2.74
CA VAL A 83 -5.13 -6.81 -2.06
C VAL A 83 -4.57 -7.42 -0.78
N GLU A 84 -3.32 -7.10 -0.45
CA GLU A 84 -2.69 -7.41 0.83
C GLU A 84 -2.28 -6.13 1.55
N ASN A 85 -2.52 -6.06 2.85
CA ASN A 85 -1.97 -5.02 3.72
C ASN A 85 -0.63 -5.50 4.29
N LEU A 86 0.46 -4.86 3.90
CA LEU A 86 1.81 -5.20 4.34
C LEU A 86 2.16 -4.51 5.66
N CYS A 87 3.12 -5.08 6.39
CA CYS A 87 3.65 -4.46 7.61
C CYS A 87 4.36 -3.14 7.28
N ARG A 88 4.02 -2.08 8.02
CA ARG A 88 4.75 -0.82 7.99
C ARG A 88 6.06 -0.95 8.77
N VAL A 89 7.11 -0.27 8.31
CA VAL A 89 8.41 -0.21 9.02
C VAL A 89 8.72 1.22 9.47
N TYR A 90 8.61 2.19 8.55
CA TYR A 90 9.00 3.59 8.80
C TYR A 90 7.90 4.62 8.51
N SER A 91 6.71 4.18 8.09
CA SER A 91 5.53 5.03 7.89
C SER A 91 4.50 4.72 8.97
N ASP A 92 3.62 5.68 9.25
CA ASP A 92 2.37 5.44 9.98
C ASP A 92 1.33 4.68 9.12
N HIS A 93 1.52 4.63 7.80
CA HIS A 93 0.75 3.81 6.87
C HIS A 93 1.40 2.44 6.59
N CYS A 94 0.55 1.43 6.44
CA CYS A 94 0.82 0.09 5.93
C CYS A 94 0.65 0.09 4.41
N PRO A 95 1.67 -0.33 3.64
CA PRO A 95 1.54 -0.41 2.19
C PRO A 95 0.43 -1.36 1.75
N LEU A 96 -0.30 -0.98 0.70
CA LEU A 96 -1.20 -1.87 -0.04
C LEU A 96 -0.45 -2.55 -1.18
N LEU A 97 -0.64 -3.85 -1.32
CA LEU A 97 -0.12 -4.62 -2.44
C LEU A 97 -1.28 -5.25 -3.23
N LEU A 98 -1.53 -4.75 -4.44
CA LEU A 98 -2.43 -5.38 -5.40
C LEU A 98 -1.69 -6.54 -6.09
N ARG A 99 -2.28 -7.73 -6.07
CA ARG A 99 -1.80 -8.92 -6.77
C ARG A 99 -2.84 -9.36 -7.78
N HIS A 100 -2.37 -9.92 -8.89
CA HIS A 100 -3.18 -10.53 -9.94
C HIS A 100 -2.36 -11.67 -10.57
N GLY A 101 -3.00 -12.82 -10.82
CA GLY A 101 -2.38 -13.99 -11.43
C GLY A 101 -1.69 -14.92 -10.42
N GLY A 102 -1.95 -16.22 -10.55
CA GLY A 102 -1.40 -17.28 -9.73
C GLY A 102 0.11 -17.52 -9.88
N SER A 103 0.68 -17.94 -8.75
CA SER A 103 2.07 -18.30 -8.44
C SER A 103 3.09 -17.15 -8.32
N ARG A 104 3.99 -17.32 -7.36
CA ARG A 104 5.20 -16.52 -7.12
C ARG A 104 6.24 -16.73 -8.24
N ASP A 105 5.81 -17.10 -9.44
CA ASP A 105 6.74 -17.56 -10.45
C ASP A 105 7.44 -16.41 -11.14
N LYS A 106 8.74 -16.41 -10.85
CA LYS A 106 9.81 -15.59 -11.37
C LYS A 106 9.79 -14.20 -10.75
N ALA A 107 10.84 -13.94 -9.96
CA ALA A 107 11.43 -12.62 -9.90
C ALA A 107 11.63 -12.13 -11.34
N GLN A 108 10.58 -11.57 -11.94
CA GLN A 108 10.73 -10.76 -13.14
C GLN A 108 11.68 -9.65 -12.75
N ASP A 109 12.64 -9.35 -13.63
CA ASP A 109 13.63 -8.29 -13.51
C ASP A 109 12.92 -6.96 -13.14
N ARG A 110 12.64 -6.76 -11.85
CA ARG A 110 11.97 -5.56 -11.34
C ARG A 110 13.01 -4.46 -11.43
N PRO A 111 12.80 -3.42 -12.25
CA PRO A 111 13.73 -2.32 -12.30
C PRO A 111 13.83 -1.70 -10.91
N PHE A 112 15.05 -1.56 -10.43
CA PHE A 112 15.35 -0.83 -9.22
C PHE A 112 15.28 0.67 -9.55
N TRP A 113 14.34 1.37 -8.91
CA TRP A 113 14.20 2.81 -9.04
C TRP A 113 14.85 3.49 -7.85
N PHE A 114 15.73 4.45 -8.12
CA PHE A 114 16.25 5.37 -7.11
C PHE A 114 16.23 6.78 -7.67
N GLN A 115 16.16 7.76 -6.78
CA GLN A 115 16.25 9.16 -7.17
C GLN A 115 17.69 9.48 -7.60
N ALA A 116 17.90 9.80 -8.88
CA ALA A 116 19.24 10.06 -9.44
C ALA A 116 20.02 11.17 -8.71
N ALA A 117 19.32 12.15 -8.13
CA ALA A 117 19.90 13.22 -7.31
C ALA A 117 20.71 12.69 -6.11
N TRP A 118 20.46 11.47 -5.64
CA TRP A 118 21.26 10.89 -4.55
C TRP A 118 22.69 10.58 -5.01
N ALA A 119 22.89 10.25 -6.28
CA ALA A 119 24.23 9.98 -6.83
C ALA A 119 25.12 11.23 -6.86
N THR A 120 24.54 12.44 -6.83
CA THR A 120 25.31 13.69 -6.78
C THR A 120 25.75 14.08 -5.37
N HIS A 121 25.28 13.37 -4.34
CA HIS A 121 25.66 13.66 -2.95
C HIS A 121 27.10 13.20 -2.67
N LYS A 122 27.95 14.09 -2.13
CA LYS A 122 29.38 13.80 -1.87
C LYS A 122 29.63 12.53 -1.04
N GLY A 123 28.70 12.18 -0.15
CA GLY A 123 28.79 11.00 0.71
C GLY A 123 28.13 9.74 0.15
N PHE A 124 27.53 9.78 -1.04
CA PHE A 124 26.74 8.68 -1.60
C PHE A 124 27.54 7.38 -1.64
N GLU A 125 28.72 7.42 -2.26
CA GLU A 125 29.57 6.23 -2.42
C GLU A 125 29.94 5.60 -1.07
N ARG A 126 30.31 6.42 -0.08
CA ARG A 126 30.65 5.96 1.27
C ARG A 126 29.45 5.28 1.93
N ILE A 127 28.28 5.92 1.92
CA ILE A 127 27.05 5.41 2.54
C ILE A 127 26.65 4.06 1.92
N VAL A 128 26.69 3.99 0.60
CA VAL A 128 26.33 2.81 -0.17
C VAL A 128 27.30 1.66 0.10
N ARG A 129 28.61 1.93 0.13
CA ARG A 129 29.65 0.96 0.47
C ARG A 129 29.50 0.43 1.91
N GLU A 130 29.25 1.32 2.86
CA GLU A 130 29.02 0.95 4.25
C GLU A 130 27.73 0.12 4.43
N ALA A 131 26.67 0.42 3.68
CA ALA A 131 25.42 -0.32 3.73
C ALA A 131 25.56 -1.71 3.12
N TRP A 132 26.20 -1.85 1.95
CA TRP A 132 26.42 -3.16 1.31
C TRP A 132 27.49 -4.01 1.98
N GLY A 133 28.47 -3.40 2.65
CA GLY A 133 29.46 -4.12 3.47
C GLY A 133 28.88 -4.73 4.75
N ARG A 134 27.66 -4.35 5.15
CA ARG A 134 26.92 -4.97 6.25
C ARG A 134 26.08 -6.11 5.68
N SER A 135 26.62 -7.31 5.64
CA SER A 135 25.95 -8.49 5.10
C SER A 135 24.62 -8.76 5.81
N VAL A 136 23.51 -8.60 5.09
CA VAL A 136 22.34 -9.48 5.24
C VAL A 136 22.11 -10.09 3.86
N VAL A 137 22.50 -11.36 3.73
CA VAL A 137 22.28 -12.14 2.51
C VAL A 137 20.77 -12.32 2.35
N THR A 138 20.17 -11.55 1.45
CA THR A 138 19.01 -12.00 0.67
C THR A 138 19.27 -11.61 -0.78
N GLY A 139 19.59 -12.62 -1.60
CA GLY A 139 19.97 -12.42 -2.98
C GLY A 139 18.83 -11.83 -3.81
N CYS A 140 19.08 -10.69 -4.44
CA CYS A 140 18.41 -10.25 -5.65
C CYS A 140 19.44 -9.51 -6.51
N SER A 141 19.73 -10.05 -7.69
CA SER A 141 20.55 -9.39 -8.71
C SER A 141 19.72 -8.28 -9.36
N CYS A 142 20.17 -7.03 -9.27
CA CYS A 142 19.50 -5.88 -9.88
C CYS A 142 20.32 -5.38 -11.06
N ARG A 143 19.73 -5.34 -12.26
CA ARG A 143 20.29 -4.64 -13.42
C ARG A 143 19.74 -3.21 -13.48
N CYS A 144 20.63 -2.24 -13.50
CA CYS A 144 20.29 -0.82 -13.54
C CYS A 144 19.99 -0.39 -14.99
N HIS A 145 18.87 0.31 -15.20
CA HIS A 145 18.61 1.07 -16.43
C HIS A 145 18.54 2.54 -16.06
N GLN A 146 19.35 3.38 -16.71
CA GLN A 146 19.30 4.83 -16.56
C GLN A 146 18.16 5.40 -17.39
N VAL A 147 17.43 6.36 -16.80
CA VAL A 147 16.56 7.31 -17.51
C VAL A 147 17.10 8.70 -17.22
#